data_AF-X1GNK6-F1
#
_entry.id   AF-X1GNK6-F1
#
_cell.length_a   1.000
_cell.length_b   1.000
_cell.length_c   1.000
_cell.angle_alpha   90.00
_cell.angle_beta   90.00
_cell.angle_gamma   90.00
#
_symmetry.space_group_name_H-M   'P 1'
#
loop_
_entity.id
_entity.type
_entity.pdbx_description
1 polymer ?
#
loop_
_entity_poly.entity_id
_entity_poly.type
_entity_poly.pdbx_seq_one_letter_code
_entity_poly.pdbx_strand_id
1 'polypeptide(L)'
;MMIEFFTVFKGYLIEVLPFLIIGFLLSGLIHEFVPTQLVERHLGGKGITPILYSTLAGTILPICCIGSLPIAVSLHQKGARLGPVLAFLVATPATSITAIMVCYGLLGLKFTVFIFFAVILMGLLMGIGGNIIKFTLHKNLANPIYCKKEKFAKDPICGMNVDMNKGLKIESKGKYYYFCSPYCQATFEKEPEKYINTKKYVKGTKERLGSVFRYAFWDMAREIGLEIFLGLVLAAVVSTITPVGEFVG
;
A
#
# COMPACT_ATOMS: atom_id res chain seq x y z
N MET A 1 35.92 -8.75 -6.64
CA MET A 1 34.62 -9.22 -7.19
C MET A 1 33.66 -9.82 -6.15
N MET A 2 33.76 -11.09 -5.70
CA MET A 2 32.75 -11.65 -4.76
C MET A 2 32.70 -10.92 -3.39
N ILE A 3 33.87 -10.61 -2.81
CA ILE A 3 33.93 -9.92 -1.51
C ILE A 3 33.41 -8.46 -1.62
N GLU A 4 33.70 -7.79 -2.73
CA GLU A 4 33.17 -6.45 -3.02
C GLU A 4 31.67 -6.46 -3.21
N PHE A 5 31.14 -7.44 -3.95
CA PHE A 5 29.70 -7.63 -4.10
C PHE A 5 29.01 -7.74 -2.74
N PHE A 6 29.49 -8.61 -1.85
CA PHE A 6 28.91 -8.75 -0.51
C PHE A 6 29.03 -7.48 0.33
N THR A 7 30.10 -6.71 0.17
CA THR A 7 30.31 -5.45 0.90
C THR A 7 29.32 -4.38 0.43
N VAL A 8 29.18 -4.19 -0.89
CA VAL A 8 28.23 -3.24 -1.50
C VAL A 8 26.79 -3.65 -1.19
N PHE A 9 26.46 -4.94 -1.35
CA PHE A 9 25.14 -5.47 -1.05
C PHE A 9 24.76 -5.26 0.42
N LYS A 10 25.68 -5.54 1.37
CA LYS A 10 25.46 -5.29 2.79
C LYS A 10 25.25 -3.81 3.08
N GLY A 11 26.01 -2.93 2.43
CA GLY A 11 25.83 -1.48 2.51
C GLY A 11 24.42 -1.07 2.14
N TYR A 12 23.94 -1.46 0.95
CA TYR A 12 22.59 -1.16 0.52
C TYR A 12 21.52 -1.77 1.43
N LEU A 13 21.72 -2.99 1.92
CA LEU A 13 20.77 -3.64 2.80
C LEU A 13 20.58 -2.86 4.12
N ILE A 14 21.68 -2.42 4.74
CA ILE A 14 21.64 -1.65 5.99
C ILE A 14 20.96 -0.29 5.78
N GLU A 15 21.14 0.32 4.62
CA GLU A 15 20.55 1.62 4.30
C GLU A 15 19.05 1.51 3.98
N VAL A 16 18.64 0.51 3.22
CA VAL A 16 17.24 0.34 2.78
C VAL A 16 16.33 -0.21 3.89
N LEU A 17 16.85 -1.14 4.71
CA LEU A 17 16.07 -1.85 5.72
C LEU A 17 15.30 -0.94 6.70
N PRO A 18 15.88 0.12 7.31
CA PRO A 18 15.14 0.97 8.24
C PRO A 18 13.97 1.70 7.57
N PHE A 19 14.14 2.19 6.34
CA PHE A 19 13.06 2.85 5.61
C PHE A 19 11.95 1.86 5.23
N LEU A 20 12.33 0.64 4.87
CA LEU A 20 11.39 -0.44 4.54
C LEU A 20 10.56 -0.86 5.76
N ILE A 21 11.20 -0.99 6.93
CA ILE A 21 10.52 -1.26 8.20
C ILE A 21 9.48 -0.17 8.51
N ILE A 22 9.86 1.11 8.37
CA ILE A 22 8.95 2.24 8.61
C ILE A 22 7.79 2.23 7.61
N GLY A 23 8.08 1.99 6.32
CA GLY A 23 7.06 1.90 5.27
C GLY A 23 6.04 0.78 5.51
N PHE A 24 6.52 -0.40 5.90
CA PHE A 24 5.66 -1.54 6.24
C PHE A 24 4.83 -1.27 7.49
N LEU A 25 5.44 -0.73 8.55
CA LEU A 25 4.72 -0.38 9.77
C LEU A 25 3.61 0.65 9.49
N LEU A 26 3.92 1.69 8.71
CA LEU A 26 2.97 2.72 8.35
C LEU A 26 1.87 2.18 7.43
N SER A 27 2.21 1.28 6.49
CA SER A 27 1.22 0.58 5.65
C SER A 27 0.26 -0.27 6.49
N GLY A 28 0.76 -1.02 7.47
CA GLY A 28 -0.07 -1.79 8.40
C GLY A 28 -0.95 -0.90 9.27
N LEU A 29 -0.42 0.24 9.74
CA LEU A 29 -1.17 1.21 10.52
C LEU A 29 -2.31 1.82 9.68
N ILE A 30 -2.01 2.24 8.46
CA ILE A 30 -3.00 2.72 7.49
C ILE A 30 -4.00 1.60 7.19
N HIS A 31 -3.55 0.34 7.11
CA HIS A 31 -4.39 -0.82 6.86
C HIS A 31 -5.43 -1.06 7.98
N GLU A 32 -5.06 -0.88 9.24
CA GLU A 32 -5.98 -1.06 10.37
C GLU A 32 -6.81 0.20 10.70
N PHE A 33 -6.22 1.40 10.63
CA PHE A 33 -6.88 2.64 11.05
C PHE A 33 -7.76 3.29 9.99
N VAL A 34 -7.45 3.15 8.69
CA VAL A 34 -8.21 3.81 7.63
C VAL A 34 -9.35 2.89 7.14
N PRO A 35 -10.63 3.20 7.38
CA PRO A 35 -11.72 2.31 6.95
C PRO A 35 -11.85 2.26 5.43
N THR A 36 -12.14 1.07 4.88
CA THR A 36 -12.32 0.86 3.42
C THR A 36 -13.38 1.79 2.83
N GLN A 37 -14.47 2.06 3.55
CA GLN A 37 -15.50 3.01 3.09
C GLN A 37 -14.97 4.43 2.84
N LEU A 38 -13.99 4.89 3.63
CA LEU A 38 -13.44 6.24 3.48
C LEU A 38 -12.50 6.31 2.27
N VAL A 39 -11.71 5.25 2.06
CA VAL A 39 -10.86 5.09 0.88
C VAL A 39 -11.71 4.97 -0.38
N GLU A 40 -12.74 4.12 -0.41
CA GLU A 40 -13.62 4.00 -1.58
C GLU A 40 -14.36 5.31 -1.90
N ARG A 41 -14.79 6.04 -0.86
CA ARG A 41 -15.50 7.32 -1.06
C ARG A 41 -14.59 8.43 -1.61
N HIS A 42 -13.34 8.54 -1.14
CA HIS A 42 -12.43 9.62 -1.56
C HIS A 42 -11.48 9.23 -2.69
N LEU A 43 -11.02 7.97 -2.74
CA LEU A 43 -10.05 7.45 -3.71
C LEU A 43 -10.65 6.46 -4.73
N GLY A 44 -11.87 5.94 -4.50
CA GLY A 44 -12.55 4.97 -5.39
C GLY A 44 -13.44 5.60 -6.47
N GLY A 45 -13.74 6.89 -6.36
CA GLY A 45 -14.61 7.63 -7.28
C GLY A 45 -14.03 7.82 -8.68
N LYS A 46 -14.89 8.05 -9.68
CA LYS A 46 -14.45 8.47 -11.03
C LYS A 46 -14.26 9.98 -11.04
N GLY A 47 -13.12 10.46 -11.55
CA GLY A 47 -12.87 11.90 -11.75
C GLY A 47 -11.47 12.32 -11.31
N ILE A 48 -11.25 13.64 -11.27
CA ILE A 48 -9.97 14.25 -10.92
C ILE A 48 -9.81 14.45 -9.40
N THR A 49 -10.92 14.55 -8.66
CA THR A 49 -10.94 14.77 -7.22
C THR A 49 -10.19 13.68 -6.43
N PRO A 50 -10.39 12.38 -6.73
CA PRO A 50 -9.64 11.30 -6.07
C PRO A 50 -8.14 11.37 -6.33
N ILE A 51 -7.75 11.81 -7.53
CA ILE A 51 -6.36 11.96 -7.93
C ILE A 51 -5.73 13.11 -7.13
N LEU A 52 -6.42 14.25 -7.07
CA LEU A 52 -5.96 15.41 -6.32
C LEU A 52 -5.79 15.12 -4.81
N TYR A 53 -6.78 14.45 -4.19
CA TYR A 53 -6.66 14.04 -2.78
C TYR A 53 -5.48 13.10 -2.54
N SER A 54 -5.25 12.17 -3.47
CA SER A 54 -4.15 11.20 -3.38
C SER A 54 -2.78 11.85 -3.57
N THR A 55 -2.65 12.75 -4.55
CA THR A 55 -1.45 13.56 -4.77
C THR A 55 -1.14 14.41 -3.54
N LEU A 56 -2.13 15.12 -2.98
CA LEU A 56 -1.95 15.92 -1.76
C LEU A 56 -1.53 15.05 -0.57
N ALA A 57 -2.14 13.87 -0.41
CA ALA A 57 -1.74 12.93 0.63
C ALA A 57 -0.29 12.47 0.46
N GLY A 58 0.14 12.13 -0.77
CA GLY A 58 1.52 11.77 -1.08
C GLY A 58 2.52 12.91 -0.84
N THR A 59 2.11 14.14 -1.15
CA THR A 59 2.91 15.34 -0.88
C THR A 59 3.12 15.58 0.62
N ILE A 60 2.09 15.36 1.44
CA ILE A 60 2.14 15.55 2.90
C ILE A 60 2.89 14.40 3.60
N LEU A 61 2.91 13.21 3.00
CA LEU A 61 3.61 12.03 3.50
C LEU A 61 4.88 11.79 2.66
N PRO A 62 5.98 12.55 2.89
CA PRO A 62 7.24 12.39 2.18
C PRO A 62 7.93 11.09 2.64
N ILE A 63 7.53 9.99 2.00
CA ILE A 63 8.06 8.66 2.24
C ILE A 63 9.04 8.34 1.10
N CYS A 64 10.08 7.56 1.38
CA CYS A 64 10.96 7.12 0.30
C CYS A 64 10.19 6.26 -0.72
N CYS A 65 10.70 6.17 -1.95
CA CYS A 65 10.09 5.36 -3.01
C CYS A 65 9.81 3.91 -2.55
N ILE A 66 10.74 3.31 -1.79
CA ILE A 66 10.65 1.95 -1.26
C ILE A 66 9.49 1.80 -0.25
N GLY A 67 9.29 2.80 0.61
CA GLY A 67 8.21 2.79 1.61
C GLY A 67 6.86 3.24 1.06
N SER A 68 6.84 3.99 -0.05
CA SER A 68 5.59 4.47 -0.67
C SER A 68 4.83 3.34 -1.39
N LEU A 69 5.55 2.36 -1.94
CA LEU A 69 4.98 1.20 -2.63
C LEU A 69 4.03 0.36 -1.75
N PRO A 70 4.42 -0.10 -0.54
CA PRO A 70 3.53 -0.89 0.30
C PRO A 70 2.26 -0.12 0.71
N ILE A 71 2.36 1.19 0.93
CA ILE A 71 1.22 2.04 1.25
C ILE A 71 0.29 2.21 0.05
N ALA A 72 0.85 2.43 -1.13
CA ALA A 72 0.12 2.51 -2.39
C ALA A 72 -0.66 1.21 -2.65
N VAL A 73 -0.02 0.07 -2.43
CA VAL A 73 -0.62 -1.26 -2.55
C VAL A 73 -1.73 -1.48 -1.52
N SER A 74 -1.54 -1.05 -0.27
CA SER A 74 -2.57 -1.09 0.78
C SER A 74 -3.79 -0.22 0.44
N LEU A 75 -3.58 0.99 -0.09
CA LEU A 75 -4.66 1.86 -0.58
C LEU A 75 -5.42 1.23 -1.75
N HIS A 76 -4.70 0.61 -2.69
CA HIS A 76 -5.30 -0.08 -3.82
C HIS A 76 -6.16 -1.27 -3.39
N GLN A 77 -5.68 -2.09 -2.45
CA GLN A 77 -6.45 -3.20 -1.87
C GLN A 77 -7.74 -2.75 -1.19
N LYS A 78 -7.74 -1.55 -0.62
CA LYS A 78 -8.92 -0.95 0.02
C LYS A 78 -9.91 -0.33 -0.96
N GLY A 79 -9.68 -0.46 -2.26
CA GLY A 79 -10.60 0.01 -3.30
C GLY A 79 -10.22 1.36 -3.92
N ALA A 80 -9.02 1.89 -3.67
CA ALA A 80 -8.52 3.02 -4.44
C ALA A 80 -8.32 2.63 -5.91
N ARG A 81 -8.68 3.52 -6.84
CA ARG A 81 -8.46 3.27 -8.27
C ARG A 81 -6.98 3.36 -8.61
N LEU A 82 -6.60 2.75 -9.74
CA LEU A 82 -5.22 2.76 -10.23
C LEU A 82 -4.69 4.20 -10.42
N GLY A 83 -5.49 5.12 -10.97
CA GLY A 83 -5.10 6.52 -11.18
C GLY A 83 -4.62 7.24 -9.91
N PRO A 84 -5.45 7.37 -8.85
CA PRO A 84 -5.04 7.91 -7.55
C PRO A 84 -3.80 7.23 -6.94
N VAL A 85 -3.66 5.91 -7.09
CA VAL A 85 -2.51 5.15 -6.57
C VAL A 85 -1.22 5.53 -7.32
N LEU A 86 -1.28 5.63 -8.65
CA LEU A 86 -0.16 6.08 -9.47
C LEU A 86 0.21 7.54 -9.19
N ALA A 87 -0.78 8.41 -9.00
CA ALA A 87 -0.56 9.80 -8.64
C ALA A 87 0.13 9.96 -7.28
N PHE A 88 -0.23 9.13 -6.30
CA PHE A 88 0.43 9.06 -5.00
C PHE A 88 1.89 8.60 -5.14
N LEU A 89 2.13 7.54 -5.92
CA LEU A 89 3.48 7.01 -6.17
C LEU A 89 4.39 8.01 -6.89
N VAL A 90 3.85 8.87 -7.77
CA VAL A 90 4.61 9.93 -8.42
C VAL A 90 4.87 11.11 -7.48
N ALA A 91 3.88 11.52 -6.70
CA ALA A 91 3.98 12.68 -5.82
C ALA A 91 4.98 12.46 -4.66
N THR A 92 4.93 11.27 -4.05
CA THR A 92 5.62 10.97 -2.78
C THR A 92 7.15 11.10 -2.84
N PRO A 93 7.86 10.53 -3.85
CA PRO A 93 9.32 10.66 -3.93
C PRO A 93 9.77 12.09 -4.28
N ALA A 94 8.97 12.76 -5.09
CA ALA A 94 9.32 14.04 -5.67
C ALA A 94 9.13 15.21 -4.69
N THR A 95 8.40 15.01 -3.59
CA THR A 95 8.28 15.95 -2.46
C THR A 95 9.08 15.52 -1.24
N SER A 96 10.07 14.65 -1.41
CA SER A 96 10.96 14.24 -0.32
C SER A 96 11.76 15.43 0.22
N ILE A 97 11.94 15.46 1.54
CA ILE A 97 12.66 16.54 2.24
C ILE A 97 14.07 16.69 1.68
N THR A 98 14.76 15.57 1.41
CA THR A 98 16.10 15.56 0.83
C THR A 98 16.13 16.16 -0.56
N ALA A 99 15.19 15.80 -1.44
CA ALA A 99 15.11 16.37 -2.79
C ALA A 99 14.85 17.89 -2.75
N ILE A 100 13.93 18.33 -1.89
CA ILE A 100 13.61 19.75 -1.71
C ILE A 100 14.81 20.51 -1.15
N MET A 101 15.51 19.95 -0.15
CA MET A 101 16.68 20.56 0.48
C MET A 101 17.83 20.74 -0.51
N VAL A 102 18.11 19.72 -1.32
CA VAL A 102 19.16 19.75 -2.35
C VAL A 102 18.79 20.71 -3.47
N CYS A 103 17.55 20.69 -3.95
CA CYS A 103 17.08 21.63 -4.98
C CYS A 103 17.13 23.07 -4.50
N TYR A 104 16.74 23.32 -3.25
CA TYR A 104 16.82 24.65 -2.64
C TYR A 104 18.27 25.13 -2.53
N GLY A 105 19.19 24.26 -2.10
CA GLY A 105 20.61 24.59 -1.97
C GLY A 105 21.32 24.87 -3.30
N LEU A 106 20.96 24.17 -4.38
CA LEU A 106 21.63 24.28 -5.67
C LEU A 106 20.97 25.29 -6.63
N LEU A 107 19.64 25.34 -6.70
CA LEU A 107 18.89 26.14 -7.70
C LEU A 107 18.10 27.31 -7.09
N GLY A 108 18.04 27.41 -5.77
CA GLY A 108 17.36 28.48 -5.06
C GLY A 108 15.83 28.35 -5.00
N LEU A 109 15.21 29.20 -4.16
CA LEU A 109 13.80 29.10 -3.77
C LEU A 109 12.82 29.12 -4.96
N LYS A 110 13.08 29.96 -5.97
CA LYS A 110 12.20 30.12 -7.13
C LYS A 110 12.06 28.81 -7.91
N PHE A 111 13.16 28.06 -8.04
CA PHE A 111 13.17 26.79 -8.76
C PHE A 111 12.53 25.66 -7.94
N THR A 112 12.74 25.65 -6.63
CA THR A 112 12.10 24.69 -5.71
C THR A 112 10.57 24.78 -5.78
N VAL A 113 10.02 26.00 -5.79
CA VAL A 113 8.57 26.21 -5.91
C VAL A 113 8.05 25.71 -7.26
N PHE A 114 8.80 25.96 -8.35
CA PHE A 114 8.44 25.47 -9.67
C PHE A 114 8.39 23.93 -9.73
N ILE A 115 9.39 23.24 -9.18
CA ILE A 115 9.42 21.78 -9.07
C ILE A 115 8.20 21.28 -8.31
N PHE A 116 7.85 21.90 -7.18
CA PHE A 116 6.71 21.49 -6.37
C PHE A 116 5.40 21.49 -7.16
N PHE A 117 5.13 22.56 -7.91
CA PHE A 117 3.95 22.64 -8.78
C PHE A 117 4.05 21.67 -9.98
N ALA A 118 5.23 21.50 -10.57
CA ALA A 118 5.44 20.58 -11.68
C ALA A 118 5.17 19.12 -11.27
N VAL A 119 5.53 18.74 -10.05
CA VAL A 119 5.27 17.41 -9.48
C VAL A 119 3.79 17.16 -9.27
N ILE A 120 3.06 18.14 -8.73
CA ILE A 120 1.61 18.05 -8.56
C ILE A 120 0.94 17.89 -9.94
N LEU A 121 1.36 18.67 -10.93
CA LEU A 121 0.86 18.58 -12.29
C LEU A 121 1.17 17.21 -12.92
N MET A 122 2.40 16.72 -12.79
CA MET A 122 2.80 15.39 -13.26
C MET A 122 1.99 14.27 -12.60
N GLY A 123 1.81 14.31 -11.28
CA GLY A 123 1.00 13.35 -10.55
C GLY A 123 -0.45 13.35 -11.02
N LEU A 124 -1.01 14.54 -11.30
CA LEU A 124 -2.36 14.68 -11.84
C LEU A 124 -2.48 14.08 -13.24
N LEU A 125 -1.55 14.41 -14.14
CA LEU A 125 -1.52 13.88 -15.50
C LEU A 125 -1.36 12.35 -15.50
N MET A 126 -0.45 11.82 -14.69
CA MET A 126 -0.23 10.38 -14.53
C MET A 126 -1.48 9.69 -13.96
N GLY A 127 -2.13 10.30 -12.97
CA GLY A 127 -3.35 9.76 -12.37
C GLY A 127 -4.54 9.75 -13.32
N ILE A 128 -4.67 10.80 -14.14
CA ILE A 128 -5.70 10.87 -15.19
C ILE A 128 -5.42 9.79 -16.24
N GLY A 129 -4.17 9.69 -16.71
CA GLY A 129 -3.73 8.63 -17.61
C GLY A 129 -4.06 7.24 -17.07
N GLY A 130 -3.73 6.98 -15.80
CA GLY A 130 -4.04 5.72 -15.13
C GLY A 130 -5.53 5.42 -14.93
N ASN A 131 -6.40 6.43 -14.96
CA ASN A 131 -7.86 6.24 -14.89
C ASN A 131 -8.50 6.08 -16.28
N ILE A 132 -7.86 6.60 -17.34
CA ILE A 132 -8.26 6.45 -18.75
C ILE A 132 -7.80 5.09 -19.29
N ILE A 133 -6.55 4.70 -19.00
CA ILE A 133 -6.00 3.42 -19.39
C ILE A 133 -6.73 2.34 -18.59
N LYS A 134 -7.65 1.61 -19.22
CA LYS A 134 -8.11 0.31 -18.72
C LYS A 134 -6.89 -0.61 -18.73
N PHE A 135 -6.10 -0.56 -17.66
CA PHE A 135 -5.03 -1.51 -17.44
C PHE A 135 -5.69 -2.88 -17.26
N THR A 136 -5.81 -3.62 -18.35
CA THR A 136 -6.05 -5.06 -18.30
C THR A 136 -4.78 -5.65 -17.71
N LEU A 137 -4.72 -5.70 -16.38
CA LEU A 137 -3.57 -6.22 -15.65
C LEU A 137 -3.28 -7.64 -16.17
N HIS A 138 -2.06 -7.87 -16.65
CA HIS A 138 -1.66 -9.16 -17.20
C HIS A 138 -1.73 -10.20 -16.08
N LYS A 139 -2.55 -11.23 -16.29
CA LYS A 139 -2.91 -12.32 -15.37
C LYS A 139 -1.77 -13.13 -14.72
N ASN A 140 -0.51 -12.83 -15.00
CA ASN A 140 0.64 -13.70 -14.67
C ASN A 140 1.54 -13.22 -13.52
N LEU A 141 1.19 -12.12 -12.84
CA LEU A 141 1.94 -11.59 -11.68
C LEU A 141 1.06 -11.46 -10.43
N ALA A 142 -0.15 -12.04 -10.48
CA ALA A 142 -1.08 -12.04 -9.37
C ALA A 142 -1.25 -13.48 -8.89
N ASN A 143 -0.63 -13.81 -7.75
CA ASN A 143 -1.15 -14.86 -6.90
C ASN A 143 -2.67 -14.59 -6.69
N PRO A 144 -3.58 -15.55 -6.92
CA PRO A 144 -5.03 -15.36 -7.08
C PRO A 144 -5.83 -14.78 -5.89
N ILE A 145 -5.18 -14.10 -4.95
CA ILE A 145 -5.79 -13.45 -3.78
C ILE A 145 -6.19 -11.97 -4.08
N TYR A 146 -5.66 -11.34 -5.13
CA TYR A 146 -5.56 -9.87 -5.18
C TYR A 146 -6.47 -9.06 -6.10
N CYS A 147 -7.33 -9.67 -6.92
CA CYS A 147 -8.27 -8.87 -7.71
C CYS A 147 -9.53 -9.66 -8.05
N LYS A 148 -10.29 -10.03 -7.03
CA LYS A 148 -11.70 -10.19 -7.24
C LYS A 148 -12.41 -9.06 -6.52
N LYS A 149 -13.28 -8.39 -7.27
CA LYS A 149 -14.26 -7.42 -6.78
C LYS A 149 -15.28 -8.20 -5.96
N GLU A 150 -14.80 -8.88 -4.91
CA GLU A 150 -15.58 -9.60 -3.95
C GLU A 150 -16.25 -8.52 -3.10
N LYS A 151 -17.58 -8.46 -3.07
CA LYS A 151 -18.22 -7.66 -2.02
C LYS A 151 -17.76 -8.28 -0.71
N PHE A 152 -17.00 -7.58 0.11
CA PHE A 152 -16.56 -8.10 1.40
C PHE A 152 -17.60 -7.74 2.45
N ALA A 153 -18.14 -8.75 3.13
CA ALA A 153 -18.99 -8.60 4.31
C ALA A 153 -18.13 -8.73 5.56
N LYS A 154 -18.52 -8.08 6.67
CA LYS A 154 -17.85 -8.33 7.94
C LYS A 154 -18.50 -9.51 8.65
N ASP A 155 -17.66 -10.44 9.10
CA ASP A 155 -18.09 -11.49 10.01
C ASP A 155 -18.58 -10.88 11.33
N PRO A 156 -19.82 -11.13 11.76
CA PRO A 156 -20.37 -10.54 12.98
C PRO A 156 -19.75 -11.09 14.27
N ILE A 157 -19.03 -12.22 14.22
CA ILE A 157 -18.39 -12.85 15.38
C ILE A 157 -16.95 -12.41 15.53
N CYS A 158 -16.15 -12.53 14.47
CA CYS A 158 -14.71 -12.25 14.55
C CYS A 158 -14.30 -10.90 13.93
N GLY A 159 -15.18 -10.24 13.17
CA GLY A 159 -14.91 -8.97 12.50
C GLY A 159 -13.98 -9.07 11.28
N MET A 160 -13.62 -10.28 10.84
CA MET A 160 -12.83 -10.48 9.62
C MET A 160 -13.63 -10.06 8.38
N ASN A 161 -12.93 -9.55 7.36
CA ASN A 161 -13.53 -9.33 6.06
C ASN A 161 -13.69 -10.69 5.37
N VAL A 162 -14.95 -11.05 5.12
CA VAL A 162 -15.35 -12.26 4.46
C VAL A 162 -15.75 -11.91 3.05
N ASP A 163 -15.12 -12.58 2.11
CA ASP A 163 -15.49 -12.55 0.71
C ASP A 163 -16.91 -13.14 0.54
N MET A 164 -17.88 -12.33 0.09
CA MET A 164 -19.28 -12.79 -0.07
C MET A 164 -19.45 -13.91 -1.11
N ASN A 165 -18.48 -14.15 -1.99
CA ASN A 165 -18.57 -15.22 -3.02
C ASN A 165 -17.90 -16.54 -2.58
N LYS A 166 -17.04 -16.52 -1.55
CA LYS A 166 -16.37 -17.73 -1.02
C LYS A 166 -16.75 -18.06 0.42
N GLY A 167 -17.20 -17.07 1.19
CA GLY A 167 -17.53 -17.20 2.60
C GLY A 167 -18.78 -18.04 2.85
N LEU A 168 -18.82 -18.69 4.00
CA LEU A 168 -20.01 -19.37 4.48
C LEU A 168 -21.07 -18.32 4.79
N LYS A 169 -22.33 -18.58 4.43
CA LYS A 169 -23.42 -17.61 4.60
C LYS A 169 -24.61 -18.23 5.31
N ILE A 170 -25.27 -17.46 6.15
CA ILE A 170 -26.51 -17.85 6.80
C ILE A 170 -27.54 -16.73 6.69
N GLU A 171 -28.80 -17.12 6.55
CA GLU A 171 -29.92 -16.19 6.53
C GLU A 171 -30.56 -16.15 7.93
N SER A 172 -30.64 -14.96 8.53
CA SER A 172 -31.29 -14.77 9.83
C SER A 172 -32.03 -13.43 9.89
N LYS A 173 -33.31 -13.47 10.31
CA LYS A 173 -34.22 -12.30 10.36
C LYS A 173 -34.24 -11.47 9.07
N GLY A 174 -34.23 -12.13 7.91
CA GLY A 174 -34.32 -11.50 6.58
C GLY A 174 -33.04 -10.79 6.09
N LYS A 175 -31.88 -11.08 6.71
CA LYS A 175 -30.56 -10.57 6.29
C LYS A 175 -29.56 -11.72 6.14
N TYR A 176 -28.67 -11.61 5.16
CA TYR A 176 -27.54 -12.52 4.96
C TYR A 176 -26.34 -12.09 5.80
N TYR A 177 -25.82 -13.01 6.61
CA TYR A 177 -24.57 -12.87 7.35
C TYR A 177 -23.50 -13.80 6.77
N TYR A 178 -22.25 -13.35 6.73
CA TYR A 178 -21.14 -14.08 6.11
C TYR A 178 -20.06 -14.36 7.15
N PHE A 179 -19.46 -15.55 7.11
CA PHE A 179 -18.53 -16.05 8.13
C PHE A 179 -17.19 -16.49 7.55
N CYS A 180 -16.11 -16.25 8.30
CA CYS A 180 -14.75 -16.56 7.88
C CYS A 180 -14.40 -18.06 8.00
N SER A 181 -15.13 -18.79 8.86
CA SER A 181 -14.84 -20.19 9.17
C SER A 181 -16.11 -20.95 9.63
N PRO A 182 -16.12 -22.30 9.52
CA PRO A 182 -17.21 -23.13 10.03
C PRO A 182 -17.46 -22.96 11.53
N TYR A 183 -16.39 -22.65 12.28
CA TYR A 183 -16.47 -22.34 13.70
C TYR A 183 -17.31 -21.08 13.97
N CYS A 184 -17.05 -20.00 13.24
CA CYS A 184 -17.82 -18.76 13.39
C CYS A 184 -19.29 -19.00 13.01
N GLN A 185 -19.56 -19.75 11.94
CA GLN A 185 -20.93 -20.10 11.59
C GLN A 185 -21.64 -20.89 12.71
N ALA A 186 -21.02 -21.95 13.23
CA ALA A 186 -21.61 -22.78 14.28
C ALA A 186 -21.84 -22.00 15.59
N THR A 187 -20.97 -21.04 15.91
CA THR A 187 -21.15 -20.14 17.07
C THR A 187 -22.31 -19.17 16.85
N PHE A 188 -22.52 -18.69 15.62
CA PHE A 188 -23.67 -17.83 15.28
C PHE A 188 -25.00 -18.59 15.37
N GLU A 189 -25.02 -19.84 14.93
CA GLU A 189 -26.20 -20.71 14.98
C GLU A 189 -26.65 -21.01 16.42
N LYS A 190 -25.71 -21.07 17.37
CA LYS A 190 -26.01 -21.32 18.78
C LYS A 190 -26.64 -20.12 19.49
N GLU A 191 -26.17 -18.90 19.22
CA GLU A 191 -26.63 -17.67 19.91
C GLU A 191 -26.85 -16.49 18.94
N PRO A 192 -27.77 -16.58 17.96
CA PRO A 192 -27.91 -15.56 16.91
C PRO A 192 -28.32 -14.19 17.46
N GLU A 193 -29.15 -14.13 18.50
CA GLU A 193 -29.70 -12.87 19.03
C GLU A 193 -28.64 -11.94 19.64
N LYS A 194 -27.54 -12.51 20.14
CA LYS A 194 -26.42 -11.80 20.76
C LYS A 194 -25.59 -10.99 19.74
N TYR A 195 -25.50 -11.49 18.52
CA TYR A 195 -24.65 -10.94 17.45
C TYR A 195 -25.41 -10.13 16.41
N ILE A 196 -26.75 -10.27 16.34
CA ILE A 196 -27.61 -9.51 15.43
C ILE A 196 -27.71 -8.02 15.83
N ASN A 197 -27.46 -7.68 17.10
CA ASN A 197 -27.72 -6.33 17.63
C ASN A 197 -26.47 -5.58 18.13
N THR A 198 -25.26 -6.06 17.86
CA THR A 198 -24.04 -5.38 18.34
C THR A 198 -23.57 -4.34 17.33
N LYS A 199 -23.88 -3.08 17.60
CA LYS A 199 -23.13 -1.92 17.11
C LYS A 199 -21.63 -2.19 17.26
N LYS A 200 -20.88 -2.12 16.15
CA LYS A 200 -19.40 -2.07 16.07
C LYS A 200 -18.67 -3.01 17.06
N TYR A 201 -18.27 -4.19 16.60
CA TYR A 201 -17.15 -4.91 17.20
C TYR A 201 -15.87 -4.06 17.03
N VAL A 202 -15.51 -3.29 18.05
CA VAL A 202 -14.26 -2.53 18.13
C VAL A 202 -13.24 -3.50 18.71
N LYS A 203 -12.44 -4.15 17.86
CA LYS A 203 -11.27 -4.93 18.31
C LYS A 203 -10.50 -4.15 19.39
N GLY A 204 -10.08 -4.85 20.44
CA GLY A 204 -9.24 -4.26 21.49
C GLY A 204 -7.90 -3.80 20.90
N THR A 205 -7.31 -2.75 21.48
CA THR A 205 -6.05 -2.13 20.99
C THR A 205 -4.94 -3.14 20.76
N LYS A 206 -4.85 -4.19 21.60
CA LYS A 206 -3.84 -5.25 21.50
C LYS A 206 -4.05 -6.18 20.29
N GLU A 207 -5.30 -6.49 19.95
CA GLU A 207 -5.65 -7.33 18.79
C GLU A 207 -5.51 -6.58 17.47
N ARG A 208 -5.76 -5.26 17.49
CA ARG A 208 -5.49 -4.37 16.36
C ARG A 208 -4.01 -4.24 16.07
N LEU A 209 -3.20 -4.05 17.11
CA LEU A 209 -1.76 -3.96 16.95
C LEU A 209 -1.14 -5.28 16.45
N GLY A 210 -1.70 -6.42 16.90
CA GLY A 210 -1.32 -7.74 16.39
C GLY A 210 -1.62 -7.93 14.90
N SER A 211 -2.78 -7.47 14.39
CA SER A 211 -3.08 -7.53 12.96
C SER A 211 -2.23 -6.58 12.12
N VAL A 212 -1.91 -5.39 12.65
CA VAL A 212 -0.97 -4.45 12.01
C VAL A 212 0.39 -5.09 11.80
N PHE A 213 0.95 -5.70 12.85
CA PHE A 213 2.30 -6.27 12.80
C PHE A 213 2.38 -7.48 11.87
N ARG A 214 1.37 -8.37 11.94
CA ARG A 214 1.28 -9.54 11.06
C ARG A 214 1.17 -9.12 9.60
N TYR A 215 0.29 -8.18 9.27
CA TYR A 215 0.14 -7.71 7.89
C TYR A 215 1.42 -6.99 7.39
N ALA A 216 1.94 -6.04 8.18
CA ALA A 216 3.09 -5.23 7.82
C ALA A 216 4.38 -6.06 7.62
N PHE A 217 4.69 -6.95 8.56
CA PHE A 217 5.97 -7.65 8.57
C PHE A 217 5.92 -9.06 8.01
N TRP A 218 4.75 -9.69 7.95
CA TRP A 218 4.64 -11.06 7.43
C TRP A 218 4.09 -11.07 6.01
N ASP A 219 2.85 -10.61 5.82
CA ASP A 219 2.18 -10.71 4.53
C ASP A 219 2.87 -9.84 3.47
N MET A 220 3.13 -8.55 3.76
CA MET A 220 3.81 -7.68 2.79
C MET A 220 5.25 -8.07 2.52
N ALA A 221 6.01 -8.45 3.57
CA ALA A 221 7.40 -8.84 3.39
C ALA A 221 7.53 -10.10 2.54
N ARG A 222 6.61 -11.05 2.69
CA ARG A 222 6.57 -12.26 1.85
C ARG A 222 6.20 -11.95 0.40
N GLU A 223 5.34 -10.96 0.18
CA GLU A 223 4.82 -10.63 -1.13
C GLU A 223 5.78 -9.75 -1.95
N ILE A 224 6.41 -8.75 -1.32
CA ILE A 224 7.28 -7.76 -2.00
C ILE A 224 8.77 -8.08 -1.79
N GLY A 225 9.11 -8.83 -0.73
CA GLY A 225 10.50 -9.04 -0.32
C GLY A 225 11.36 -9.73 -1.39
N LEU A 226 10.79 -10.64 -2.17
CA LEU A 226 11.52 -11.33 -3.24
C LEU A 226 11.91 -10.37 -4.37
N GLU A 227 11.00 -9.47 -4.78
CA GLU A 227 11.27 -8.48 -5.83
C GLU A 227 12.30 -7.44 -5.37
N ILE A 228 12.19 -6.97 -4.13
CA ILE A 228 13.16 -6.04 -3.54
C ILE A 228 14.54 -6.69 -3.44
N PHE A 229 14.60 -7.95 -2.99
CA PHE A 229 15.86 -8.69 -2.91
C PHE A 229 16.50 -8.85 -4.30
N LEU A 230 15.71 -9.21 -5.31
CA LEU A 230 16.20 -9.35 -6.69
C LEU A 230 16.75 -8.03 -7.24
N GLY A 231 16.05 -6.92 -6.96
CA GLY A 231 16.50 -5.57 -7.33
C GLY A 231 17.81 -5.17 -6.64
N LEU A 232 17.95 -5.49 -5.34
CA LEU A 232 19.15 -5.18 -4.56
C LEU A 232 20.36 -5.99 -5.06
N VAL A 233 20.14 -7.27 -5.37
CA VAL A 233 21.17 -8.14 -5.96
C VAL A 233 21.59 -7.60 -7.32
N LEU A 234 20.64 -7.25 -8.19
CA LEU A 234 20.93 -6.68 -9.50
C LEU A 234 21.73 -5.37 -9.38
N ALA A 235 21.33 -4.48 -8.48
CA ALA A 235 22.03 -3.21 -8.23
C ALA A 235 23.47 -3.45 -7.76
N ALA A 236 23.67 -4.38 -6.82
CA ALA A 236 25.01 -4.74 -6.34
C ALA A 236 25.87 -5.35 -7.47
N VAL A 237 25.30 -6.20 -8.33
CA VAL A 237 26.01 -6.75 -9.50
C VAL A 237 26.45 -5.63 -10.45
N VAL A 238 25.54 -4.72 -10.82
CA VAL A 238 25.84 -3.61 -11.74
C VAL A 238 26.91 -2.69 -11.15
N SER A 239 26.82 -2.35 -9.86
CA SER A 239 27.83 -1.52 -9.18
C SER A 239 29.21 -2.19 -9.08
N THR A 240 29.27 -3.52 -9.03
CA THR A 240 30.56 -4.23 -9.09
C THR A 240 31.17 -4.33 -10.49
N ILE A 241 30.35 -4.32 -11.54
CA ILE A 241 30.82 -4.41 -12.94
C ILE A 241 31.22 -3.02 -13.47
N THR A 242 30.52 -1.98 -13.04
CA THR A 242 30.74 -0.58 -13.44
C THR A 242 31.14 0.25 -12.22
N PRO A 243 32.42 0.23 -11.80
CA PRO A 243 32.87 1.05 -10.70
C PRO A 243 32.72 2.53 -11.08
N VAL A 244 31.97 3.26 -10.26
CA VAL A 244 31.49 4.64 -10.50
C VAL A 244 32.63 5.65 -10.75
N GLY A 245 33.88 5.29 -10.44
CA GLY A 245 35.06 6.13 -10.62
C GLY A 245 35.55 6.31 -12.06
N GLU A 246 35.08 5.53 -13.04
CA GLU A 246 35.58 5.62 -14.42
C GLU A 246 34.75 6.56 -15.32
N PHE A 247 33.55 6.97 -14.88
CA PHE A 247 32.60 7.76 -15.69
C PHE A 247 32.32 9.18 -15.20
N VAL A 248 32.86 9.56 -14.04
CA VAL A 248 32.74 10.92 -13.50
C VAL A 248 34.16 11.48 -13.40
N GLY A 249 34.66 11.98 -14.54
CA GLY A 249 35.87 12.79 -14.61
C GLY A 249 35.68 14.18 -14.04
#